data_AF-A0A164ZR90-F1
#
_entry.id   AF-A0A164ZR90-F1
#
_cell.length_a   1.000
_cell.length_b   1.000
_cell.length_c   1.000
_cell.angle_alpha   90.00
_cell.angle_beta   90.00
_cell.angle_gamma   90.00
#
_symmetry.space_group_name_H-M   'P 1'
#
loop_
_entity.id
_entity.type
_entity.pdbx_description
1 polymer ?
#
loop_
_entity_poly.entity_id
_entity_poly.type
_entity_poly.pdbx_seq_one_letter_code
_entity_poly.pdbx_strand_id
1 'polypeptide(L)'
;MGDGEAETGPLATSWHINKFLNPVRDVAVLPVLHLNGYKIANPTILSRVSTEEPCSLLRGYGWNPPCLVEDSDPAAMHRTMALMETAVLEIRSLQQQARKSGEPFRPHWPMIMLRFPKGWTGPKEMDDRRLEGFWRSHQVPLAQVKTNPAQLAAAGGVAA
;
A
#
# COMPACT_ATOMS: atom_id res chain seq x y z
N MET A 1 3.43 3.64 2.59
CA MET A 1 4.80 3.37 2.11
C MET A 1 4.70 2.73 0.75
N GLY A 2 5.41 3.26 -0.25
CA GLY A 2 5.42 2.67 -1.59
C GLY A 2 6.26 1.39 -1.63
N ASP A 3 5.88 0.43 -2.45
CA ASP A 3 6.68 -0.78 -2.71
C ASP A 3 8.06 -0.48 -3.32
N GLY A 4 8.20 0.57 -4.12
CA GLY A 4 9.50 1.06 -4.58
C GLY A 4 10.32 1.76 -3.49
N GLU A 5 9.65 2.46 -2.57
CA GLU A 5 10.29 3.07 -1.40
C GLU A 5 10.82 1.97 -0.45
N ALA A 6 10.11 0.83 -0.36
CA ALA A 6 10.43 -0.28 0.53
C ALA A 6 11.77 -0.95 0.21
N GLU A 7 12.34 -0.68 -0.95
CA GLU A 7 13.67 -1.16 -1.36
C GLU A 7 14.80 -0.27 -0.83
N THR A 8 14.49 0.89 -0.24
CA THR A 8 15.49 1.78 0.33
C THR A 8 15.96 1.27 1.70
N GLY A 9 17.24 1.45 2.00
CA GLY A 9 17.81 1.09 3.31
C GLY A 9 17.07 1.72 4.51
N PRO A 10 16.75 3.04 4.48
CA PRO A 10 15.98 3.69 5.54
C PRO A 10 14.61 3.06 5.78
N LEU A 11 13.85 2.73 4.73
CA LEU A 11 12.52 2.12 4.91
C LEU A 11 12.64 0.66 5.35
N ALA A 12 13.62 -0.08 4.81
CA ALA A 12 13.88 -1.46 5.23
C ALA A 12 14.18 -1.56 6.74
N THR A 13 14.96 -0.63 7.30
CA THR A 13 15.26 -0.63 8.73
C THR A 13 14.14 -0.03 9.59
N SER A 14 13.27 0.81 9.05
CA SER A 14 12.21 1.46 9.84
C SER A 14 11.14 0.49 10.33
N TRP A 15 11.00 -0.69 9.71
CA TRP A 15 10.14 -1.77 10.19
C TRP A 15 10.48 -2.28 11.60
N HIS A 16 11.66 -1.91 12.13
CA HIS A 16 12.06 -2.20 13.50
C HIS A 16 11.55 -1.18 14.52
N ILE A 17 10.88 -0.10 14.11
CA ILE A 17 10.34 0.92 15.03
C ILE A 17 9.43 0.33 16.09
N ASN A 18 8.68 -0.73 15.76
CA ASN A 18 7.79 -1.43 16.68
C ASN A 18 8.47 -2.07 17.90
N LYS A 19 9.80 -2.27 17.89
CA LYS A 19 10.56 -2.77 19.04
C LYS A 19 10.80 -1.68 20.09
N PHE A 20 10.66 -0.41 19.69
CA PHE A 20 10.92 0.75 20.54
C PHE A 20 9.64 1.43 21.05
N LEU A 21 8.48 1.04 20.51
CA LEU A 21 7.18 1.54 20.95
C LEU A 21 6.72 0.84 22.24
N ASN A 22 6.33 1.63 23.23
CA ASN A 22 5.72 1.14 24.45
C ASN A 22 4.20 1.38 24.44
N PRO A 23 3.36 0.34 24.35
CA PRO A 23 1.90 0.50 24.23
C PRO A 23 1.23 1.16 25.46
N VAL A 24 1.91 1.20 26.61
CA VAL A 24 1.40 1.88 27.81
C VAL A 24 1.37 3.40 27.62
N ARG A 25 2.40 3.97 27.01
CA ARG A 25 2.60 5.43 26.95
C ARG A 25 2.60 6.03 25.55
N ASP A 26 3.04 5.26 24.56
CA ASP A 26 3.24 5.76 23.20
C ASP A 26 1.97 5.61 22.36
N VAL A 27 1.99 6.31 21.22
CA VAL A 27 1.02 6.12 20.15
C VAL A 27 1.34 4.85 19.35
N ALA A 28 0.41 4.44 18.49
CA ALA A 28 0.61 3.35 17.55
C ALA A 28 0.67 3.90 16.12
N VAL A 29 1.38 3.18 15.25
CA VAL A 29 1.41 3.42 13.81
C VAL A 29 0.69 2.26 13.14
N LEU A 30 -0.16 2.55 12.16
CA LEU A 30 -0.75 1.55 11.26
C LEU A 30 -0.04 1.66 9.90
N PRO A 31 0.98 0.83 9.63
CA PRO A 31 1.69 0.90 8.37
C PRO A 31 0.82 0.35 7.24
N VAL A 32 0.77 1.06 6.11
CA VAL A 32 0.14 0.59 4.87
C VAL A 32 1.23 0.45 3.80
N LEU A 33 1.54 -0.79 3.42
CA LEU A 33 2.44 -1.12 2.33
C LEU A 33 1.65 -1.16 1.02
N HIS A 34 1.96 -0.24 0.12
CA HIS A 34 1.26 -0.06 -1.15
C HIS A 34 2.03 -0.80 -2.27
N LEU A 35 1.54 -1.99 -2.59
CA LEU A 35 2.06 -2.91 -3.60
C LEU A 35 1.39 -2.69 -4.96
N ASN A 36 1.72 -1.59 -5.66
CA ASN A 36 1.16 -1.33 -6.99
C ASN A 36 1.97 -1.93 -8.15
N GLY A 37 3.09 -2.56 -7.84
CA GLY A 37 3.87 -3.35 -8.78
C GLY A 37 5.04 -2.61 -9.44
N TYR A 38 5.12 -1.28 -9.32
CA TYR A 38 6.09 -0.50 -10.10
C TYR A 38 6.59 0.78 -9.41
N LYS A 39 7.89 1.04 -9.58
CA LYS A 39 8.55 2.33 -9.34
C LYS A 39 8.59 3.14 -10.64
N ILE A 40 9.54 4.07 -10.81
CA ILE A 40 9.57 5.01 -11.95
C ILE A 40 9.56 4.29 -13.31
N ALA A 41 10.47 3.34 -13.50
CA ALA A 41 10.65 2.65 -14.78
C ALA A 41 10.93 1.15 -14.61
N ASN A 42 10.59 0.59 -13.44
CA ASN A 42 10.92 -0.78 -13.08
C ASN A 42 9.81 -1.39 -12.23
N PRO A 43 9.70 -2.71 -12.22
CA PRO A 43 8.94 -3.38 -11.18
C PRO A 43 9.60 -3.28 -9.81
N THR A 44 8.83 -3.61 -8.78
CA THR A 44 9.27 -3.59 -7.38
C THR A 44 9.46 -5.01 -6.86
N ILE A 45 10.49 -5.21 -6.03
CA ILE A 45 10.89 -6.55 -5.56
C ILE A 45 9.72 -7.24 -4.83
N LEU A 46 9.11 -6.57 -3.85
CA LEU A 46 8.04 -7.14 -3.03
C LEU A 46 6.75 -7.45 -3.80
N SER A 47 6.56 -6.85 -4.97
CA SER A 47 5.40 -7.11 -5.83
C SER A 47 5.64 -8.20 -6.87
N ARG A 48 6.87 -8.74 -6.96
CA ARG A 48 7.23 -9.83 -7.90
C ARG A 48 7.48 -11.18 -7.26
N VAL A 49 7.51 -11.22 -5.94
CA VAL A 49 7.54 -12.45 -5.16
C VAL A 49 6.13 -12.91 -4.82
N SER A 50 6.00 -14.17 -4.37
CA SER A 50 4.73 -14.67 -3.85
C SER A 50 4.32 -13.87 -2.62
N THR A 51 3.02 -13.77 -2.32
CA THR A 51 2.50 -13.05 -1.15
C THR A 51 3.00 -13.64 0.18
N GLU A 52 3.41 -14.92 0.20
CA GLU A 52 3.88 -15.62 1.40
C GLU A 52 5.22 -15.08 1.90
N GLU A 53 6.11 -14.69 0.99
CA GLU A 53 7.43 -14.15 1.33
C GLU A 53 7.37 -12.81 2.08
N PRO A 54 6.70 -11.74 1.60
CA PRO A 54 6.57 -10.49 2.33
C PRO A 54 5.74 -10.67 3.60
N CYS A 55 4.72 -11.55 3.61
CA CYS A 55 4.01 -11.93 4.83
C CYS A 55 4.97 -12.47 5.89
N SER A 56 5.82 -13.43 5.50
CA SER A 56 6.77 -14.08 6.40
C SER A 56 7.83 -13.09 6.90
N LEU A 57 8.34 -12.23 6.01
CA LEU A 57 9.28 -11.17 6.34
C LEU A 57 8.70 -10.21 7.40
N LEU A 58 7.50 -9.69 7.17
CA LEU A 58 6.85 -8.73 8.06
C LEU A 58 6.45 -9.36 9.40
N ARG A 59 6.02 -10.63 9.40
CA ARG A 59 5.83 -11.42 10.63
C ARG A 59 7.13 -11.60 11.40
N GLY A 60 8.23 -11.89 10.71
CA GLY A 60 9.58 -11.93 11.29
C GLY A 60 10.00 -10.60 11.90
N TYR A 61 9.57 -9.48 11.32
CA TYR A 61 9.70 -8.15 11.91
C TYR A 61 8.70 -7.84 13.02
N GLY A 62 7.90 -8.79 13.50
CA GLY A 62 7.00 -8.56 14.62
C GLY A 62 5.78 -7.70 14.27
N TRP A 63 5.36 -7.71 13.01
CA TRP A 63 4.07 -7.20 12.58
C TRP A 63 3.07 -8.36 12.48
N ASN A 64 1.80 -8.02 12.55
CA ASN A 64 0.71 -8.90 12.18
C ASN A 64 0.16 -8.35 10.85
N PRO A 65 0.54 -8.87 9.67
CA PRO A 65 -0.04 -8.40 8.42
C PRO A 65 -1.40 -9.09 8.18
N PRO A 66 -2.56 -8.47 8.49
CA PRO A 66 -3.80 -8.91 7.88
C PRO A 66 -3.77 -8.67 6.37
N CYS A 67 -4.29 -9.67 5.66
CA CYS A 67 -4.97 -9.59 4.38
C CYS A 67 -4.33 -8.68 3.32
N LEU A 68 -3.75 -9.33 2.31
CA LEU A 68 -3.58 -8.72 1.01
C LEU A 68 -4.95 -8.21 0.53
N VAL A 69 -5.10 -6.90 0.43
CA VAL A 69 -6.27 -6.27 -0.17
C VAL A 69 -5.98 -6.19 -1.67
N GLU A 70 -6.45 -7.18 -2.42
CA GLU A 70 -6.28 -7.30 -3.87
C GLU A 70 -7.64 -7.29 -4.56
N ASP A 71 -7.96 -6.21 -5.28
CA ASP A 71 -9.08 -6.14 -6.21
C ASP A 71 -8.85 -4.99 -7.19
N SER A 72 -9.56 -5.05 -8.31
CA SER A 72 -9.61 -4.00 -9.33
C SER A 72 -10.98 -3.32 -9.40
N ASP A 73 -12.02 -3.93 -8.80
CA ASP A 73 -13.35 -3.33 -8.67
C ASP A 73 -13.39 -2.33 -7.50
N PRO A 74 -13.78 -1.06 -7.74
CA PRO A 74 -13.88 -0.05 -6.68
C PRO A 74 -14.82 -0.46 -5.54
N ALA A 75 -15.97 -1.06 -5.83
CA ALA A 75 -16.94 -1.42 -4.80
C ALA A 75 -16.42 -2.54 -3.90
N ALA A 76 -15.75 -3.55 -4.48
CA ALA A 76 -15.06 -4.58 -3.73
C ALA A 76 -13.88 -4.03 -2.94
N MET A 77 -13.12 -3.08 -3.49
CA MET A 77 -12.10 -2.36 -2.74
C MET A 77 -12.64 -1.62 -1.53
N HIS A 78 -13.74 -0.89 -1.67
CA HIS A 78 -14.35 -0.20 -0.52
C HIS A 78 -14.76 -1.19 0.59
N ARG A 79 -15.31 -2.36 0.22
CA ARG A 79 -15.66 -3.40 1.20
C ARG A 79 -14.43 -3.98 1.88
N THR A 80 -13.41 -4.34 1.13
CA THR A 80 -12.19 -4.92 1.69
C THR A 80 -11.40 -3.89 2.53
N MET A 81 -11.45 -2.62 2.16
CA MET A 81 -10.86 -1.52 2.93
C MET A 81 -11.54 -1.28 4.28
N ALA A 82 -12.74 -1.85 4.53
CA ALA A 82 -13.32 -1.90 5.87
C ALA A 82 -12.42 -2.62 6.89
N LEU A 83 -11.47 -3.47 6.43
CA LEU A 83 -10.42 -4.06 7.25
C LEU A 83 -9.57 -3.02 8.00
N MET A 84 -9.48 -1.78 7.50
CA MET A 84 -8.83 -0.69 8.23
C MET A 84 -9.46 -0.47 9.61
N GLU A 85 -10.79 -0.60 9.72
CA GLU A 85 -11.47 -0.51 11.01
C GLU A 85 -11.04 -1.65 11.94
N THR A 86 -10.98 -2.88 11.43
CA THR A 86 -10.49 -4.05 12.19
C THR A 86 -9.08 -3.81 12.73
N ALA A 87 -8.15 -3.33 11.90
CA ALA A 87 -6.78 -3.03 12.32
C ALA A 87 -6.73 -1.93 13.40
N VAL A 88 -7.54 -0.88 13.27
CA VAL A 88 -7.63 0.20 14.26
C VAL A 88 -8.21 -0.30 15.58
N LEU A 89 -9.24 -1.15 15.55
CA LEU A 89 -9.83 -1.75 16.75
C LEU A 89 -8.85 -2.69 17.44
N GLU A 90 -8.07 -3.46 16.70
CA GLU A 90 -6.99 -4.30 17.24
C GLU A 90 -5.91 -3.45 17.94
N ILE A 91 -5.45 -2.37 17.29
CA ILE A 91 -4.52 -1.40 17.91
C ILE A 91 -5.07 -0.88 19.24
N ARG A 92 -6.34 -0.44 19.25
CA ARG A 92 -6.98 0.11 20.45
C ARG A 92 -7.09 -0.93 21.56
N SER A 93 -7.42 -2.18 21.21
CA SER A 93 -7.48 -3.29 22.16
C SER A 93 -6.12 -3.55 22.81
N LEU A 94 -5.06 -3.64 22.02
CA LEU A 94 -3.68 -3.84 22.50
C LEU A 94 -3.21 -2.71 23.41
N GLN A 95 -3.48 -1.45 23.04
CA GLN A 95 -3.19 -0.29 23.87
C GLN A 95 -3.98 -0.31 25.18
N GLN A 96 -5.28 -0.64 25.12
CA GLN A 96 -6.13 -0.71 26.30
C GLN A 96 -5.66 -1.81 27.26
N GLN A 97 -5.27 -2.97 26.75
CA GLN A 97 -4.70 -4.07 27.53
C GLN A 97 -3.42 -3.63 28.27
N ALA A 98 -2.47 -3.01 27.55
CA ALA A 98 -1.22 -2.53 28.14
C ALA A 98 -1.46 -1.45 29.19
N ARG A 99 -2.34 -0.47 28.90
CA ARG A 99 -2.64 0.65 29.79
C ARG A 99 -3.41 0.24 31.05
N LYS A 100 -4.31 -0.74 30.94
CA LYS A 100 -5.05 -1.28 32.11
C LYS A 100 -4.17 -2.10 33.04
N SER A 101 -3.28 -2.92 32.48
CA SER A 101 -2.34 -3.72 33.28
C SER A 101 -1.18 -2.89 33.83
N GLY A 102 -0.79 -1.82 33.14
CA GLY A 102 0.45 -1.08 33.43
C GLY A 102 1.70 -1.83 32.97
N GLU A 103 1.55 -3.02 32.39
CA GLU A 103 2.67 -3.87 31.97
C GLU A 103 2.97 -3.66 30.48
N PRO A 104 4.19 -3.22 30.13
CA PRO A 104 4.57 -3.12 28.74
C PRO A 104 4.82 -4.51 28.15
N PHE A 105 4.24 -4.76 26.98
CA PHE A 105 4.55 -5.93 26.16
C PHE A 105 4.79 -5.50 24.71
N ARG A 106 5.43 -6.36 23.93
CA ARG A 106 5.66 -6.14 22.50
C ARG A 106 4.58 -6.86 21.68
N PRO A 107 3.50 -6.18 21.27
CA PRO A 107 2.49 -6.80 20.42
C PRO A 107 3.04 -7.03 19.01
N HIS A 108 2.39 -7.94 18.29
CA HIS A 108 2.45 -7.96 16.84
C HIS A 108 1.46 -6.93 16.31
N TRP A 109 1.93 -5.71 16.06
CA TRP A 109 1.06 -4.61 15.60
C TRP A 109 0.46 -4.93 14.23
N PRO A 110 -0.83 -4.62 13.99
CA PRO A 110 -1.44 -4.82 12.70
C PRO A 110 -0.81 -3.89 11.65
N MET A 111 -0.70 -4.38 10.42
CA MET A 111 -0.26 -3.60 9.26
C MET A 111 -0.99 -4.06 8.00
N ILE A 112 -1.20 -3.19 7.01
CA ILE A 112 -1.98 -3.52 5.82
C ILE A 112 -1.06 -3.66 4.61
N MET A 113 -1.18 -4.77 3.90
CA MET A 113 -0.60 -4.93 2.55
C MET A 113 -1.69 -4.68 1.52
N LEU A 114 -1.59 -3.55 0.83
CA LEU A 114 -2.60 -3.07 -0.11
C LEU A 114 -2.07 -3.21 -1.54
N ARG A 115 -2.72 -4.04 -2.36
CA ARG A 115 -2.32 -4.36 -3.73
C ARG A 115 -3.41 -3.93 -4.71
N PHE A 116 -3.15 -2.87 -5.46
CA PHE A 116 -4.01 -2.41 -6.56
C PHE A 116 -3.15 -1.93 -7.72
N PRO A 117 -3.62 -1.97 -8.97
CA PRO A 117 -2.79 -1.66 -10.12
C PRO A 117 -2.32 -0.21 -10.10
N LYS A 118 -1.05 0.04 -10.43
CA LYS A 118 -0.56 1.41 -10.58
C LYS A 118 -1.33 2.16 -11.67
N GLY A 119 -1.78 3.39 -11.37
CA GLY A 119 -2.63 4.14 -12.28
C GLY A 119 -4.07 3.62 -12.34
N TRP A 120 -4.52 2.92 -11.29
CA TRP A 120 -5.89 2.43 -11.14
C TRP A 120 -6.92 3.49 -11.49
N THR A 121 -7.97 3.08 -12.21
CA THR A 121 -9.06 3.91 -12.79
C THR A 121 -8.66 4.80 -13.97
N GLY A 122 -7.37 4.88 -14.30
CA GLY A 122 -6.88 5.58 -15.47
C GLY A 122 -7.06 4.79 -16.78
N PRO A 123 -6.65 5.36 -17.92
CA PRO A 123 -6.66 4.66 -19.20
C PRO A 123 -5.85 3.37 -19.11
N LYS A 124 -6.40 2.28 -19.64
CA LYS A 124 -5.72 0.98 -19.67
C LYS A 124 -4.52 0.99 -20.60
N GLU A 125 -4.71 1.55 -21.78
CA GLU A 125 -3.73 1.60 -22.86
C GLU A 125 -3.87 2.92 -23.64
N MET A 126 -2.77 3.37 -24.24
CA MET A 126 -2.73 4.51 -25.17
C MET A 126 -1.54 4.30 -26.11
N ASP A 127 -1.72 4.59 -27.40
CA ASP A 127 -0.66 4.47 -28.41
C ASP A 127 0.06 3.08 -28.36
N ASP A 128 -0.73 2.00 -28.29
CA ASP A 128 -0.28 0.59 -28.15
C ASP A 128 0.60 0.31 -26.91
N ARG A 129 0.55 1.18 -25.91
CA ARG A 129 1.31 1.05 -24.66
C ARG A 129 0.36 0.89 -23.49
N ARG A 130 0.57 -0.17 -22.73
CA ARG A 130 -0.08 -0.35 -21.42
C ARG A 130 0.29 0.77 -20.45
N LEU A 131 -0.73 1.32 -19.80
CA LEU A 131 -0.66 2.40 -18.81
C LEU A 131 -1.09 1.93 -17.42
N GLU A 132 -2.33 1.45 -17.27
CA GLU A 132 -2.83 0.89 -16.00
C GLU A 132 -2.13 -0.43 -15.65
N GLY A 133 -1.75 -0.57 -14.39
CA GLY A 133 -0.96 -1.69 -13.91
C GLY A 133 0.44 -1.73 -14.54
N PHE A 134 1.00 -0.57 -14.89
CA PHE A 134 2.31 -0.45 -15.51
C PHE A 134 3.07 0.80 -15.04
N TRP A 135 4.40 0.81 -15.17
CA TRP A 135 5.22 1.94 -14.69
C TRP A 135 4.96 3.25 -15.45
N ARG A 136 4.42 3.19 -16.67
CA ARG A 136 4.14 4.37 -17.50
C ARG A 136 3.11 5.33 -16.90
N SER A 137 2.29 4.86 -15.96
CA SER A 137 1.37 5.72 -15.20
C SER A 137 2.04 6.48 -14.05
N HIS A 138 3.36 6.40 -13.87
CA HIS A 138 4.05 7.01 -12.73
C HIS A 138 4.08 8.54 -12.73
N GLN A 139 4.25 9.16 -13.90
CA GLN A 139 4.26 10.61 -14.04
C GLN A 139 2.99 11.06 -14.78
N VAL A 140 3.14 11.57 -16.01
CA VAL A 140 2.03 12.04 -16.84
C VAL A 140 1.77 10.98 -17.91
N PRO A 141 0.73 10.12 -17.76
CA PRO A 141 0.47 9.06 -18.73
C PRO A 141 -0.01 9.57 -20.10
N LEU A 142 -0.57 10.78 -20.15
CA LEU A 142 -1.10 11.43 -21.34
C LEU A 142 -0.39 12.79 -21.55
N ALA A 143 0.80 12.78 -22.14
CA ALA A 143 1.64 13.98 -22.24
C ALA A 143 1.15 15.01 -23.29
N GLN A 144 0.28 14.59 -24.22
CA GLN A 144 -0.12 15.38 -25.39
C GLN A 144 -1.60 15.76 -25.37
N VAL A 145 -2.26 15.81 -24.20
CA VAL A 145 -3.69 16.16 -24.09
C VAL A 145 -4.09 17.49 -24.75
N LYS A 146 -3.14 18.42 -24.94
CA LYS A 146 -3.38 19.70 -25.62
C LYS A 146 -3.39 19.61 -27.15
N THR A 147 -2.67 18.65 -27.71
CA THR A 147 -2.39 18.57 -29.15
C THR A 147 -2.87 17.26 -29.77
N ASN A 148 -3.26 16.28 -28.96
CA ASN A 148 -3.77 14.98 -29.38
C ASN A 148 -5.22 14.79 -28.87
N PRO A 149 -6.22 14.89 -29.76
CA PRO A 149 -7.63 14.72 -29.40
C PRO A 149 -7.96 13.37 -28.76
N ALA A 150 -7.27 12.29 -29.15
CA ALA A 150 -7.48 10.97 -28.56
C ALA A 150 -7.01 10.92 -27.09
N GLN A 151 -5.87 11.57 -26.79
CA GLN A 151 -5.41 11.71 -25.40
C GLN A 151 -6.32 12.65 -24.59
N LEU A 152 -6.87 13.72 -25.19
CA LEU A 152 -7.85 14.59 -24.52
C LEU A 152 -9.12 13.82 -24.13
N ALA A 153 -9.68 13.06 -25.06
CA ALA A 153 -10.86 12.23 -24.81
C ALA A 153 -10.60 11.18 -23.71
N ALA A 154 -9.43 10.51 -23.76
CA ALA A 154 -9.05 9.53 -22.75
C ALA A 154 -8.81 10.14 -21.35
N ALA A 155 -8.49 11.44 -21.26
CA ALA A 155 -8.38 12.16 -20.00
C ALA A 155 -9.76 12.56 -19.41
N GLY A 156 -10.87 12.22 -20.07
CA GLY A 156 -12.22 12.64 -19.69
C GLY A 156 -12.57 14.05 -20.17
N GLY A 157 -11.75 14.66 -21.04
CA GLY A 157 -12.04 15.95 -21.66
C GLY A 157 -13.07 15.79 -22.79
N VAL A 158 -14.16 16.57 -22.73
CA VAL A 158 -15.03 16.77 -23.89
C VAL A 158 -14.24 17.63 -24.88
N ALA A 159 -14.04 17.13 -26.10
CA ALA A 159 -13.47 17.95 -27.18
C ALA A 159 -14.37 19.17 -27.40
N ALA A 160 -13.81 20.37 -27.24
CA ALA A 160 -14.50 21.63 -27.49
C ALA A 160 -14.70 21.88 -28.99
#